data_AF-A0A821H9S1-F1
#
_entry.id   AF-A0A821H9S1-F1
#
_cell.length_a   1.000
_cell.length_b   1.000
_cell.length_c   1.000
_cell.angle_alpha   90.00
_cell.angle_beta   90.00
_cell.angle_gamma   90.00
#
_symmetry.space_group_name_H-M   'P 1'
#
loop_
_entity.id
_entity.type
_entity.pdbx_description
1 polymer ?
#
loop_
_entity_poly.entity_id
_entity_poly.type
_entity_poly.pdbx_seq_one_letter_code
_entity_poly.pdbx_strand_id
1 'polypeptide(L)'
;TSIKYYVPISEVYDVIRITHFNIGHHGIKYTLKEILKKCANITEKQVKLFISECNECKIKRAKPKDSSKLVVSPIISNDFHSRGQVDLIDMQSSPDGKFKFVLNYQDHFTKFCILRPLKSKTAADVAYNLLDIFTTFRAPAILQSDNGREFVAKVIEELALIWKDLKIIHGKPRHPQSQGSVERSNQDTKQLLGRWIRENNSNKWTEGLRFVKFQKNSCFHRVLNNSPYAVLFGNQPKLGLSSTCLHPSIFNDITTEEELTKMN
;
A
#
# COMPACT_ATOMS: atom_id res chain seq x y z
N THR A 1 8.93 24.40 -14.46
CA THR A 1 8.50 25.14 -13.25
C THR A 1 7.12 24.63 -12.86
N SER A 2 6.94 24.07 -11.67
CA SER A 2 5.60 23.60 -11.23
C SER A 2 4.75 24.81 -10.85
N ILE A 3 3.66 25.03 -11.59
CA ILE A 3 2.64 26.02 -11.23
C ILE A 3 1.99 25.56 -9.92
N LYS A 4 1.89 26.47 -8.95
CA LYS A 4 1.18 26.25 -7.69
C LYS A 4 -0.04 27.15 -7.65
N TYR A 5 -1.16 26.59 -7.22
CA TYR A 5 -2.42 27.30 -7.15
C TYR A 5 -2.63 27.93 -5.76
N TYR A 6 -3.38 29.02 -5.73
CA TYR A 6 -3.85 29.62 -4.49
C TYR A 6 -5.24 29.05 -4.18
N VAL A 7 -5.41 28.46 -3.01
CA VAL A 7 -6.67 27.85 -2.57
C VAL A 7 -7.51 28.90 -1.83
N PRO A 8 -8.77 29.15 -2.21
CA PRO A 8 -9.68 30.02 -1.46
C PRO A 8 -9.82 29.55 0.00
N ILE A 9 -9.97 30.48 0.95
CA ILE A 9 -10.09 30.14 2.38
C ILE A 9 -11.20 29.11 2.65
N SER A 10 -12.31 29.19 1.91
CA SER A 10 -13.43 28.25 1.98
C SER A 10 -13.05 26.80 1.65
N GLU A 11 -12.05 26.59 0.80
CA GLU A 11 -11.63 25.27 0.33
C GLU A 11 -10.42 24.71 1.09
N VAL A 12 -9.75 25.53 1.91
CA VAL A 12 -8.54 25.13 2.66
C VAL A 12 -8.81 23.89 3.51
N TYR A 13 -9.98 23.83 4.17
CA TYR A 13 -10.35 22.68 5.00
C TYR A 13 -10.42 21.40 4.18
N ASP A 14 -11.10 21.41 3.04
CA ASP A 14 -11.24 20.23 2.19
C ASP A 14 -9.93 19.80 1.54
N VAL A 15 -9.10 20.74 1.11
CA VAL A 15 -7.76 20.43 0.57
C VAL A 15 -6.91 19.73 1.63
N ILE A 16 -6.89 20.23 2.87
CA ILE A 16 -6.15 19.57 3.96
C ILE A 16 -6.77 18.21 4.28
N ARG A 17 -8.10 18.12 4.39
CA ARG A 17 -8.82 16.88 4.72
C ARG A 17 -8.58 15.79 3.69
N ILE A 18 -8.78 16.09 2.41
CA ILE A 18 -8.60 15.17 1.29
C ILE A 18 -7.14 14.73 1.21
N THR A 19 -6.18 15.67 1.32
CA THR A 19 -4.76 15.32 1.25
C THR A 19 -4.34 14.45 2.43
N HIS A 20 -4.69 14.85 3.66
CA HIS A 20 -4.40 14.09 4.87
C HIS A 20 -4.99 12.68 4.81
N PHE A 21 -6.23 12.56 4.32
CA PHE A 21 -6.90 11.28 4.11
C PHE A 21 -6.16 10.42 3.08
N ASN A 22 -5.90 10.96 1.88
CA ASN A 22 -5.29 10.23 0.77
C ASN A 22 -3.90 9.69 1.12
N ILE A 23 -3.10 10.46 1.88
CA ILE A 23 -1.78 10.00 2.31
C ILE A 23 -1.81 9.08 3.54
N GLY A 24 -2.99 8.68 4.04
CA GLY A 24 -3.10 7.70 5.12
C GLY A 24 -2.94 8.28 6.53
N HIS A 25 -3.34 9.54 6.72
CA HIS A 25 -3.28 10.27 8.00
C HIS A 25 -1.84 10.49 8.53
N HIS A 26 -0.89 10.79 7.64
CA HIS A 26 0.46 11.14 8.07
C HIS A 26 0.48 12.45 8.87
N GLY A 27 1.54 12.61 9.65
CA GLY A 27 1.74 13.80 10.49
C GLY A 27 1.90 15.10 9.69
N ILE A 28 1.86 16.21 10.43
CA ILE A 28 1.87 17.59 9.93
C ILE A 28 2.90 17.81 8.81
N LYS A 29 4.17 17.42 9.05
CA LYS A 29 5.27 17.61 8.11
C LYS A 29 5.00 16.98 6.73
N TYR A 30 4.43 15.78 6.69
CA TYR A 30 4.18 15.07 5.43
C TYR A 30 2.91 15.59 4.74
N THR A 31 1.86 15.84 5.50
CA THR A 31 0.64 16.46 4.97
C THR A 31 0.96 17.79 4.30
N LEU A 32 1.73 18.65 4.99
CA LEU A 32 2.16 19.94 4.43
C LEU A 32 3.05 19.75 3.19
N LYS A 33 4.01 18.81 3.22
CA LYS A 33 4.87 18.53 2.06
C LYS A 33 4.05 18.15 0.82
N GLU A 34 3.00 17.34 0.98
CA GLU A 34 2.15 16.92 -0.14
C GLU A 34 1.29 18.08 -0.66
N ILE A 35 0.69 18.87 0.23
CA ILE A 35 -0.10 20.05 -0.13
C ILE A 35 0.76 21.05 -0.91
N LEU A 36 1.98 21.32 -0.45
CA LEU A 36 2.88 22.31 -1.05
C LEU A 36 3.42 21.92 -2.43
N LYS A 37 3.18 20.69 -2.91
CA LYS A 37 3.41 20.30 -4.31
C LYS A 37 2.41 20.95 -5.27
N LYS A 38 1.20 21.28 -4.80
CA LYS A 38 0.08 21.77 -5.62
C LYS A 38 -0.41 23.16 -5.21
N CYS A 39 -0.32 23.51 -3.93
CA CYS A 39 -0.88 24.73 -3.36
C CYS A 39 0.22 25.60 -2.73
N ALA A 40 0.10 26.92 -2.83
CA ALA A 40 1.11 27.85 -2.31
C ALA A 40 0.80 28.41 -0.91
N ASN A 41 -0.47 28.46 -0.50
CA ASN A 41 -0.95 29.34 0.57
C ASN A 41 -1.46 28.64 1.84
N ILE A 42 -1.39 27.31 1.89
CA ILE A 42 -1.77 26.54 3.08
C ILE A 42 -0.57 26.45 4.02
N THR A 43 -0.76 26.87 5.26
CA THR A 43 0.30 26.98 6.27
C THR A 43 0.38 25.76 7.18
N GLU A 44 1.54 25.56 7.81
CA GLU A 44 1.72 24.51 8.83
C GLU A 44 0.72 24.66 9.99
N LYS A 45 0.39 25.89 10.39
CA LYS A 45 -0.56 26.17 11.48
C LYS A 45 -1.95 25.63 11.16
N GLN A 46 -2.44 25.84 9.92
CA GLN A 46 -3.73 25.31 9.47
C GLN A 46 -3.73 23.78 9.44
N VAL A 47 -2.66 23.16 8.93
CA VAL A 47 -2.51 21.69 8.92
C VAL A 47 -2.46 21.14 10.34
N LYS A 48 -1.73 21.79 11.25
CA LYS A 48 -1.63 21.40 12.65
C LYS A 48 -2.98 21.44 13.35
N LEU A 49 -3.75 22.51 13.14
CA LEU A 49 -5.10 22.65 13.70
C LEU A 49 -6.04 21.55 13.18
N PHE A 50 -6.03 21.29 11.87
CA PHE A 50 -6.84 20.20 11.31
C PHE A 50 -6.46 18.84 11.91
N ILE A 51 -5.16 18.52 11.99
CA ILE A 51 -4.67 17.23 12.50
C ILE A 51 -4.85 17.09 14.02
N SER A 52 -4.95 18.20 14.77
CA SER A 52 -5.32 18.12 16.20
C SER A 52 -6.75 17.66 16.36
N GLU A 53 -7.65 18.08 15.46
CA GLU A 53 -9.08 17.77 15.50
C GLU A 53 -9.47 16.47 14.78
N CYS A 54 -8.58 15.90 13.98
CA CYS A 54 -8.83 14.63 13.30
C CYS A 54 -9.07 13.47 14.29
N ASN A 55 -10.32 12.98 14.34
CA ASN A 55 -10.76 11.88 15.22
C ASN A 55 -9.88 10.61 15.09
N GLU A 56 -9.55 10.21 13.86
CA GLU A 56 -8.69 9.05 13.60
C GLU A 56 -7.28 9.21 14.19
N CYS A 57 -6.72 10.42 14.09
CA CYS A 57 -5.43 10.74 14.70
C CYS A 57 -5.51 10.77 16.23
N LYS A 58 -6.61 11.30 16.80
CA LYS A 58 -6.85 11.30 18.26
C LYS A 58 -6.90 9.88 18.81
N ILE A 59 -7.67 9.00 18.17
CA ILE A 59 -7.78 7.57 18.55
C ILE A 59 -6.41 6.89 18.51
N LYS A 60 -5.61 7.14 17.46
CA LYS A 60 -4.26 6.53 17.33
C LYS A 60 -3.29 7.03 18.40
N ARG A 61 -3.37 8.31 18.82
CA ARG A 61 -2.52 8.88 19.89
C ARG A 61 -2.91 8.42 21.28
N ALA A 62 -4.18 8.10 21.51
CA ALA A 62 -4.69 7.62 22.80
C ALA A 62 -4.19 6.20 23.15
N LYS A 63 -3.67 5.44 22.17
CA LYS A 63 -3.08 4.12 22.43
C LYS A 63 -1.74 4.26 23.17
N PRO A 64 -1.51 3.49 24.26
CA PRO A 64 -0.22 3.49 24.95
C PRO A 64 0.91 3.19 23.97
N LYS A 65 2.00 3.96 24.03
CA LYS A 65 3.22 3.61 23.30
C LYS A 65 3.87 2.43 24.00
N ASP A 66 3.79 1.25 23.38
CA ASP A 66 4.62 0.13 23.77
C ASP A 66 6.10 0.55 23.61
N SER A 67 6.83 0.53 24.73
CA SER A 67 8.19 1.06 24.83
C SER A 67 9.26 0.02 24.50
N SER A 68 8.86 -1.17 24.05
CA SER A 68 9.76 -2.22 23.56
C SER A 68 10.37 -1.84 22.20
N LYS A 69 11.32 -0.89 22.22
CA LYS A 69 12.19 -0.58 21.06
C LYS A 69 13.15 -1.74 20.82
N LEU A 70 12.68 -2.78 20.13
CA LEU A 70 13.58 -3.69 19.45
C LEU A 70 14.18 -2.95 18.25
N VAL A 71 15.48 -2.63 18.35
CA VAL A 71 16.27 -2.09 17.24
C VAL A 71 16.41 -3.18 16.19
N VAL A 72 15.45 -3.23 15.28
CA VAL A 72 15.48 -4.09 14.10
C VAL A 72 16.40 -3.42 13.09
N SER A 73 17.65 -3.91 12.95
CA SER A 73 18.48 -3.55 11.80
C SER A 73 17.79 -3.96 10.49
N PRO A 74 17.87 -3.13 9.44
CA PRO A 74 17.18 -3.40 8.18
C PRO A 74 17.72 -4.68 7.56
N ILE A 75 16.80 -5.56 7.15
CA ILE A 75 17.12 -6.66 6.25
C ILE A 75 17.64 -6.03 4.96
N ILE A 76 18.91 -6.27 4.66
CA ILE A 76 19.56 -5.82 3.44
C ILE A 76 18.96 -6.64 2.29
N SER A 77 18.02 -6.03 1.57
CA SER A 77 17.48 -6.48 0.30
C SER A 77 18.06 -5.49 -0.71
N ASN A 78 18.96 -5.93 -1.58
CA ASN A 78 19.74 -5.02 -2.43
C ASN A 78 19.06 -4.66 -3.74
N ASP A 79 17.96 -5.35 -4.09
CA ASP A 79 17.24 -5.14 -5.33
C ASP A 79 15.78 -5.61 -5.22
N PHE A 80 14.94 -5.10 -6.11
CA PHE A 80 13.58 -5.57 -6.29
C PHE A 80 13.55 -7.07 -6.62
N HIS A 81 12.66 -7.82 -5.97
CA HIS A 81 12.56 -9.29 -6.04
C HIS A 81 13.71 -10.06 -5.40
N SER A 82 14.70 -9.42 -4.77
CA SER A 82 15.70 -10.20 -4.02
C SER A 82 15.07 -10.97 -2.86
N ARG A 83 14.06 -10.39 -2.20
CA ARG A 83 13.29 -11.04 -1.14
C ARG A 83 11.84 -10.55 -1.09
N GLY A 84 10.88 -11.47 -1.21
CA GLY A 84 9.47 -11.25 -0.92
C GLY A 84 9.08 -11.87 0.41
N GLN A 85 8.04 -11.34 1.05
CA GLN A 85 7.41 -11.93 2.22
C GLN A 85 5.92 -12.06 1.97
N VAL A 86 5.37 -13.22 2.28
CA VAL A 86 3.94 -13.51 2.18
C VAL A 86 3.38 -13.82 3.55
N ASP A 87 2.21 -13.25 3.85
CA ASP A 87 1.45 -13.59 5.05
C ASP A 87 -0.06 -13.52 4.78
N LEU A 88 -0.84 -14.12 5.68
CA LEU A 88 -2.29 -14.17 5.59
C LEU A 88 -2.93 -13.36 6.72
N ILE A 89 -3.84 -12.47 6.35
CA ILE A 89 -4.70 -11.75 7.27
C ILE A 89 -6.03 -12.49 7.39
N ASP A 90 -6.38 -12.90 8.61
CA ASP A 90 -7.68 -13.49 8.91
C ASP A 90 -8.78 -12.41 8.95
N MET A 91 -9.82 -12.60 8.13
CA MET A 91 -11.02 -11.76 8.03
C MET A 91 -12.29 -12.58 8.27
N GLN A 92 -12.21 -13.78 8.85
CA GLN A 92 -13.35 -14.69 9.05
C GLN A 92 -14.44 -14.10 9.96
N SER A 93 -14.09 -13.18 10.87
CA SER A 93 -15.06 -12.46 11.70
C SER A 93 -15.90 -11.45 10.92
N SER A 94 -15.52 -11.13 9.68
CA SER A 94 -16.20 -10.17 8.81
C SER A 94 -16.02 -10.58 7.35
N PRO A 95 -16.60 -11.71 6.91
CA PRO A 95 -16.42 -12.21 5.55
C PRO A 95 -17.11 -11.31 4.51
N ASP A 96 -16.55 -11.25 3.31
CA ASP A 96 -17.17 -10.61 2.13
C ASP A 96 -17.54 -11.71 1.14
N GLY A 97 -18.79 -12.18 1.24
CA GLY A 97 -19.27 -13.36 0.52
C GLY A 97 -18.41 -14.59 0.81
N LYS A 98 -17.74 -15.10 -0.21
CA LYS A 98 -16.85 -16.27 -0.11
C LYS A 98 -15.44 -15.94 0.37
N PHE A 99 -15.07 -14.66 0.44
CA PHE A 99 -13.73 -14.23 0.82
C PHE A 99 -13.62 -14.08 2.34
N LYS A 100 -12.61 -14.74 2.91
CA LYS A 100 -12.41 -14.88 4.36
C LYS A 100 -11.00 -14.53 4.82
N PHE A 101 -10.07 -14.38 3.87
CA PHE A 101 -8.68 -14.06 4.17
C PHE A 101 -8.16 -13.03 3.17
N VAL A 102 -7.07 -12.36 3.53
CA VAL A 102 -6.31 -11.50 2.61
C VAL A 102 -4.88 -12.02 2.55
N LEU A 103 -4.41 -12.35 1.35
CA LEU A 103 -3.00 -12.53 1.07
C LEU A 103 -2.33 -11.16 1.06
N ASN A 104 -1.30 -10.97 1.88
CA ASN A 104 -0.40 -9.83 1.82
C ASN A 104 0.97 -10.30 1.36
N TYR A 105 1.32 -10.02 0.11
CA TYR A 105 2.68 -10.15 -0.41
C TYR A 105 3.37 -8.79 -0.36
N GLN A 106 4.57 -8.72 0.20
CA GLN A 106 5.38 -7.52 0.27
C GLN A 106 6.80 -7.80 -0.25
N ASP A 107 7.28 -6.97 -1.17
CA ASP A 107 8.70 -6.95 -1.54
C ASP A 107 9.51 -6.21 -0.45
N HIS A 108 10.63 -6.80 -0.01
CA HIS A 108 11.40 -6.25 1.10
C HIS A 108 12.14 -4.96 0.74
N PHE A 109 12.59 -4.79 -0.50
CA PHE A 109 13.38 -3.63 -0.91
C PHE A 109 12.48 -2.41 -1.12
N THR A 110 11.52 -2.53 -2.03
CA THR A 110 10.59 -1.47 -2.43
C THR A 110 9.48 -1.23 -1.41
N LYS A 111 9.26 -2.17 -0.47
CA LYS A 111 8.08 -2.22 0.43
C LYS A 111 6.74 -2.26 -0.31
N PHE A 112 6.75 -2.52 -1.62
CA PHE A 112 5.54 -2.57 -2.41
C PHE A 112 4.69 -3.76 -1.97
N CYS A 113 3.41 -3.49 -1.67
CA CYS A 113 2.47 -4.48 -1.18
C CYS A 113 1.46 -4.87 -2.25
N ILE A 114 1.19 -6.16 -2.34
CA ILE A 114 0.12 -6.73 -3.14
C ILE A 114 -0.85 -7.42 -2.19
N LEU A 115 -2.09 -6.95 -2.21
CA LEU A 115 -3.17 -7.49 -1.39
C LEU A 115 -4.15 -8.23 -2.30
N ARG A 116 -4.45 -9.51 -1.99
CA ARG A 116 -5.45 -10.32 -2.72
C ARG A 116 -6.46 -10.90 -1.75
N PRO A 117 -7.77 -10.81 -2.03
CA PRO A 117 -8.77 -11.50 -1.22
C PRO A 117 -8.73 -13.00 -1.54
N LEU A 118 -8.75 -13.84 -0.51
CA LEU A 118 -8.73 -15.30 -0.62
C LEU A 118 -9.98 -15.92 -0.02
N LYS A 119 -10.42 -17.03 -0.62
CA LYS A 119 -11.57 -17.82 -0.14
C LYS A 119 -11.17 -18.75 0.98
N SER A 120 -9.99 -19.37 0.84
CA SER A 120 -9.42 -20.28 1.82
C SER A 120 -7.94 -19.98 2.06
N LYS A 121 -7.41 -20.57 3.14
CA LYS A 121 -5.96 -20.57 3.45
C LYS A 121 -5.28 -21.84 2.93
N THR A 122 -5.84 -22.52 1.94
CA THR A 122 -5.20 -23.71 1.36
C THR A 122 -3.94 -23.30 0.62
N ALA A 123 -2.98 -24.22 0.55
CA ALA A 123 -1.76 -24.00 -0.21
C ALA A 123 -2.07 -23.71 -1.69
N ALA A 124 -3.03 -24.42 -2.28
CA ALA A 124 -3.44 -24.23 -3.66
C ALA A 124 -3.99 -22.82 -3.96
N ASP A 125 -4.91 -22.32 -3.14
CA ASP A 125 -5.44 -20.96 -3.33
C ASP A 125 -4.33 -19.91 -3.21
N VAL A 126 -3.37 -20.12 -2.31
CA VAL A 126 -2.25 -19.20 -2.08
C VAL A 126 -1.24 -19.27 -3.24
N ALA A 127 -0.85 -20.47 -3.65
CA ALA A 127 0.06 -20.71 -4.76
C ALA A 127 -0.50 -20.12 -6.06
N TYR A 128 -1.79 -20.31 -6.35
CA TYR A 128 -2.45 -19.70 -7.50
C TYR A 128 -2.34 -18.17 -7.50
N ASN A 129 -2.59 -17.52 -6.36
CA ASN A 129 -2.48 -16.06 -6.27
C ASN A 129 -1.03 -15.56 -6.31
N LEU A 130 -0.07 -16.33 -5.80
CA LEU A 130 1.35 -16.02 -5.90
C LEU A 130 1.86 -16.19 -7.33
N LEU A 131 1.39 -17.21 -8.05
CA LEU A 131 1.68 -17.42 -9.47
C LEU A 131 1.29 -16.19 -10.29
N ASP A 132 0.06 -15.69 -10.13
CA ASP A 132 -0.41 -14.45 -10.78
C ASP A 132 0.48 -13.24 -10.46
N ILE A 133 0.98 -13.14 -9.22
CA ILE A 133 1.89 -12.05 -8.82
C ILE A 133 3.24 -12.21 -9.52
N PHE A 134 3.80 -13.42 -9.54
CA PHE A 134 5.12 -13.69 -10.09
C PHE A 134 5.16 -13.56 -11.61
N THR A 135 4.07 -13.90 -12.30
CA THR A 135 3.94 -13.71 -13.75
C THR A 135 3.67 -12.26 -14.15
N THR A 136 3.05 -11.47 -13.28
CA THR A 136 2.85 -10.02 -13.52
C THR A 136 4.14 -9.23 -13.30
N PHE A 137 4.93 -9.62 -12.30
CA PHE A 137 6.19 -8.97 -11.96
C PHE A 137 7.35 -9.94 -12.24
N ARG A 138 7.93 -10.51 -11.20
CA ARG A 138 8.88 -11.62 -11.25
C ARG A 138 8.75 -12.42 -9.96
N ALA A 139 9.09 -13.71 -9.99
CA ALA A 139 9.28 -14.45 -8.76
C ALA A 139 10.46 -13.86 -7.95
N PRO A 140 10.37 -13.78 -6.61
CA PRO A 140 11.50 -13.38 -5.81
C PRO A 140 12.57 -14.47 -5.78
N ALA A 141 13.84 -14.12 -5.52
CA ALA A 141 14.88 -15.11 -5.26
C ALA A 141 14.64 -15.84 -3.92
N ILE A 142 14.15 -15.08 -2.92
CA ILE A 142 13.80 -15.59 -1.60
C ILE A 142 12.35 -15.23 -1.28
N LEU A 143 11.48 -16.21 -1.08
CA LEU A 143 10.14 -15.98 -0.53
C LEU A 143 10.10 -16.40 0.94
N GLN A 144 9.75 -15.49 1.82
CA GLN A 144 9.55 -15.81 3.23
C GLN A 144 8.05 -15.97 3.54
N SER A 145 7.69 -17.00 4.30
CA SER A 145 6.36 -17.13 4.89
C SER A 145 6.45 -17.36 6.40
N ASP A 146 5.57 -16.70 7.14
CA ASP A 146 5.46 -16.85 8.60
C ASP A 146 4.34 -17.84 8.99
N ASN A 147 3.64 -18.42 7.99
CA ASN A 147 2.72 -19.54 8.21
C ASN A 147 3.48 -20.85 8.46
N GLY A 148 2.86 -21.77 9.22
CA GLY A 148 3.49 -23.00 9.70
C GLY A 148 4.16 -23.85 8.62
N ARG A 149 5.11 -24.69 9.03
CA ARG A 149 6.00 -25.46 8.13
C ARG A 149 5.25 -26.23 7.03
N GLU A 150 4.16 -26.88 7.41
CA GLU A 150 3.33 -27.70 6.52
C GLU A 150 2.60 -26.91 5.43
N PHE A 151 2.16 -25.69 5.73
CA PHE A 151 1.45 -24.84 4.78
C PHE A 151 2.40 -24.40 3.65
N VAL A 152 3.61 -23.97 4.02
CA VAL A 152 4.58 -23.51 3.03
C VAL A 152 5.10 -24.69 2.20
N ALA A 153 5.31 -25.87 2.79
CA ALA A 153 5.75 -27.06 2.06
C ALA A 153 4.82 -27.39 0.88
N LYS A 154 3.50 -27.30 1.09
CA LYS A 154 2.51 -27.51 0.02
C LYS A 154 2.49 -26.39 -1.01
N VAL A 155 2.64 -25.13 -0.58
CA VAL A 155 2.78 -23.98 -1.51
C VAL A 155 4.05 -24.12 -2.35
N ILE A 156 5.13 -24.66 -1.76
CA ILE A 156 6.40 -24.96 -2.44
C ILE A 156 6.18 -26.03 -3.49
N GLU A 157 5.55 -27.15 -3.17
CA GLU A 157 5.30 -28.23 -4.15
C GLU A 157 4.61 -27.70 -5.41
N GLU A 158 3.66 -26.77 -5.26
CA GLU A 158 2.97 -26.18 -6.39
C GLU A 158 3.82 -25.16 -7.17
N LEU A 159 4.60 -24.30 -6.49
CA LEU A 159 5.37 -23.22 -7.14
C LEU A 159 6.75 -23.66 -7.65
N ALA A 160 7.40 -24.61 -6.97
CA ALA A 160 8.76 -25.06 -7.28
C ALA A 160 8.83 -25.89 -8.57
N LEU A 161 7.71 -26.45 -9.04
CA LEU A 161 7.62 -27.06 -10.37
C LEU A 161 7.90 -26.05 -11.49
N ILE A 162 7.63 -24.77 -11.24
CA ILE A 162 7.73 -23.69 -12.23
C ILE A 162 9.03 -22.89 -12.05
N TRP A 163 9.42 -22.57 -10.80
CA TRP A 163 10.65 -21.83 -10.50
C TRP A 163 11.61 -22.65 -9.64
N LYS A 164 12.55 -23.35 -10.30
CA LYS A 164 13.57 -24.19 -9.63
C LYS A 164 14.53 -23.39 -8.74
N ASP A 165 14.78 -22.13 -9.08
CA ASP A 165 15.72 -21.25 -8.35
C ASP A 165 15.08 -20.48 -7.19
N LEU A 166 13.75 -20.54 -7.05
CA LEU A 166 13.01 -19.88 -5.97
C LEU A 166 13.31 -20.57 -4.64
N LYS A 167 13.96 -19.86 -3.72
CA LYS A 167 14.20 -20.36 -2.36
C LYS A 167 13.10 -19.88 -1.43
N ILE A 168 12.35 -20.81 -0.83
CA ILE A 168 11.34 -20.45 0.16
C ILE A 168 11.91 -20.69 1.57
N ILE A 169 11.88 -19.65 2.40
CA ILE A 169 12.35 -19.70 3.78
C ILE A 169 11.18 -19.54 4.75
N HIS A 170 11.26 -20.27 5.85
CA HIS A 170 10.35 -20.07 6.97
C HIS A 170 10.86 -18.95 7.87
N GLY A 171 9.94 -18.09 8.31
CA GLY A 171 10.21 -17.24 9.46
C GLY A 171 10.62 -18.09 10.65
N LYS A 172 11.82 -17.86 11.21
CA LYS A 172 12.21 -18.49 12.47
C LYS A 172 11.32 -17.94 13.59
N PRO A 173 10.78 -18.79 14.49
CA PRO A 173 10.09 -18.32 15.69
C PRO A 173 10.99 -17.35 16.47
N ARG A 174 10.45 -16.20 16.87
CA ARG A 174 11.16 -15.16 17.64
C ARG A 174 12.31 -14.47 16.89
N HIS A 175 12.15 -14.19 15.59
CA HIS A 175 13.01 -13.25 14.86
C HIS A 175 12.25 -11.95 14.54
N PRO A 176 12.26 -10.95 15.45
CA PRO A 176 11.49 -9.71 15.32
C PRO A 176 11.83 -8.91 14.06
N GLN A 177 13.03 -9.08 13.51
CA GLN A 177 13.51 -8.33 12.35
C GLN A 177 12.80 -8.74 11.05
N SER A 178 12.64 -10.04 10.81
CA SER A 178 11.98 -10.56 9.60
C SER A 178 10.48 -10.58 9.73
N GLN A 179 9.95 -10.89 10.91
CA GLN A 179 8.50 -10.94 11.14
C GLN A 179 7.90 -9.52 11.24
N GLY A 180 8.63 -8.58 11.84
CA GLY A 180 8.10 -7.24 12.09
C GLY A 180 7.74 -6.43 10.84
N SER A 181 8.31 -6.73 9.65
CA SER A 181 7.96 -5.98 8.42
C SER A 181 6.55 -6.33 7.95
N VAL A 182 6.25 -7.62 7.74
CA VAL A 182 4.93 -8.04 7.29
C VAL A 182 3.87 -7.89 8.38
N GLU A 183 4.21 -8.09 9.66
CA GLU A 183 3.29 -7.87 10.78
C GLU A 183 2.83 -6.41 10.83
N ARG A 184 3.77 -5.45 10.75
CA ARG A 184 3.44 -4.03 10.63
C ARG A 184 2.62 -3.76 9.37
N SER A 185 3.00 -4.37 8.25
CA SER A 185 2.24 -4.23 7.00
C SER A 185 0.79 -4.71 7.15
N ASN A 186 0.57 -5.82 7.83
CA ASN A 186 -0.75 -6.39 8.10
C ASN A 186 -1.57 -5.51 9.04
N GLN A 187 -0.95 -4.99 10.10
CA GLN A 187 -1.59 -4.05 11.01
C GLN A 187 -2.04 -2.78 10.28
N ASP A 188 -1.19 -2.22 9.43
CA ASP A 188 -1.54 -1.06 8.60
C ASP A 188 -2.68 -1.39 7.64
N THR A 189 -2.63 -2.55 6.98
CA THR A 189 -3.70 -3.01 6.07
C THR A 189 -5.02 -3.15 6.81
N LYS A 190 -5.04 -3.79 7.99
CA LYS A 190 -6.24 -3.92 8.82
C LYS A 190 -6.80 -2.56 9.24
N GLN A 191 -5.92 -1.61 9.62
CA GLN A 191 -6.33 -0.27 10.02
C GLN A 191 -7.01 0.47 8.85
N LEU A 192 -6.37 0.48 7.68
CA LEU A 192 -6.88 1.16 6.49
C LEU A 192 -8.18 0.51 5.98
N LEU A 193 -8.24 -0.82 5.98
CA LEU A 193 -9.42 -1.56 5.55
C LEU A 193 -10.60 -1.32 6.51
N GLY A 194 -10.35 -1.36 7.82
CA GLY A 194 -11.37 -1.06 8.82
C GLY A 194 -11.89 0.38 8.71
N ARG A 195 -11.02 1.33 8.33
CA ARG A 195 -11.46 2.71 8.02
C ARG A 195 -12.35 2.75 6.79
N TRP A 196 -11.90 2.16 5.69
CA TRP A 196 -12.67 2.14 4.45
C TRP A 196 -14.07 1.54 4.65
N ILE A 197 -14.18 0.44 5.41
CA ILE A 197 -15.46 -0.20 5.78
C ILE A 197 -16.39 0.78 6.51
N ARG A 198 -15.87 1.51 7.50
CA ARG A 198 -16.66 2.49 8.28
C ARG A 198 -17.13 3.66 7.42
N GLU A 199 -16.24 4.23 6.62
CA GLU A 199 -16.52 5.41 5.81
C GLU A 199 -17.50 5.15 4.67
N ASN A 200 -17.43 3.95 4.08
CA ASN A 200 -18.31 3.55 2.99
C ASN A 200 -19.57 2.81 3.48
N ASN A 201 -19.72 2.64 4.80
CA ASN A 201 -20.78 1.84 5.43
C ASN A 201 -21.03 0.50 4.70
N SER A 202 -19.96 -0.20 4.35
CA SER A 202 -20.00 -1.34 3.44
C SER A 202 -19.15 -2.49 3.95
N ASN A 203 -19.72 -3.70 3.91
CA ASN A 203 -19.01 -4.94 4.21
C ASN A 203 -18.26 -5.51 2.99
N LYS A 204 -18.33 -4.84 1.82
CA LYS A 204 -17.64 -5.24 0.59
C LYS A 204 -16.16 -4.90 0.61
N TRP A 205 -15.46 -5.38 1.64
CA TRP A 205 -14.07 -5.02 1.87
C TRP A 205 -13.14 -5.54 0.77
N THR A 206 -13.54 -6.51 -0.06
CA THR A 206 -12.75 -6.90 -1.23
C THR A 206 -12.61 -5.79 -2.27
N GLU A 207 -13.63 -4.93 -2.40
CA GLU A 207 -13.57 -3.72 -3.21
C GLU A 207 -12.66 -2.68 -2.54
N GLY A 208 -12.87 -2.45 -1.24
CA GLY A 208 -12.02 -1.59 -0.41
C GLY A 208 -10.55 -1.93 -0.45
N LEU A 209 -10.22 -3.22 -0.54
CA LEU A 209 -8.85 -3.71 -0.59
C LEU A 209 -8.07 -3.14 -1.78
N ARG A 210 -8.74 -2.86 -2.90
CA ARG A 210 -8.12 -2.24 -4.09
C ARG A 210 -7.63 -0.83 -3.78
N PHE A 211 -8.47 -0.03 -3.11
CA PHE A 211 -8.15 1.32 -2.68
C PHE A 211 -7.08 1.33 -1.59
N VAL A 212 -7.20 0.45 -0.59
CA VAL A 212 -6.22 0.29 0.49
C VAL A 212 -4.84 -0.09 -0.06
N LYS A 213 -4.78 -1.02 -1.02
CA LYS A 213 -3.53 -1.40 -1.70
C LYS A 213 -2.89 -0.20 -2.39
N PHE A 214 -3.67 0.53 -3.19
CA PHE A 214 -3.17 1.70 -3.90
C PHE A 214 -2.69 2.79 -2.93
N GLN A 215 -3.45 3.04 -1.87
CA GLN A 215 -3.10 3.98 -0.82
C GLN A 215 -1.76 3.59 -0.15
N LYS A 216 -1.61 2.35 0.33
CA LYS A 216 -0.35 1.87 0.94
C LYS A 216 0.85 2.10 0.03
N ASN A 217 0.73 1.72 -1.25
CA ASN A 217 1.84 1.82 -2.19
C ASN A 217 2.12 3.27 -2.60
N SER A 218 1.13 4.15 -2.53
CA SER A 218 1.29 5.56 -2.91
C SER A 218 1.74 6.45 -1.76
N CYS A 219 1.52 6.02 -0.51
CA CYS A 219 1.89 6.78 0.67
C CYS A 219 3.41 6.80 0.88
N PHE A 220 3.89 7.94 1.39
CA PHE A 220 5.30 8.09 1.74
C PHE A 220 5.71 7.07 2.81
N HIS A 221 6.79 6.34 2.55
CA HIS A 221 7.38 5.37 3.48
C HIS A 221 8.72 5.89 4.02
N ARG A 222 8.81 6.05 5.35
CA ARG A 222 9.95 6.70 6.01
C ARG A 222 11.30 6.07 5.70
N VAL A 223 11.37 4.75 5.64
CA VAL A 223 12.63 4.03 5.36
C VAL A 223 13.10 4.25 3.91
N LEU A 224 12.17 4.41 2.98
CA LEU A 224 12.49 4.60 1.56
C LEU A 224 12.75 6.05 1.21
N ASN A 225 12.37 6.97 2.10
CA ASN A 225 12.25 8.41 1.82
C ASN A 225 11.45 8.70 0.52
N ASN A 226 10.55 7.78 0.14
CA ASN A 226 9.73 7.85 -1.06
C ASN A 226 8.50 6.93 -0.89
N SER A 227 7.58 6.90 -1.86
CA SER A 227 6.48 5.94 -1.86
C SER A 227 6.95 4.59 -2.42
N PRO A 228 6.44 3.44 -1.92
CA PRO A 228 6.74 2.13 -2.49
C PRO A 228 6.52 2.05 -4.01
N TYR A 229 5.45 2.68 -4.50
CA TYR A 229 5.14 2.78 -5.92
C TYR A 229 6.26 3.50 -6.69
N ALA A 230 6.74 4.64 -6.18
CA ALA A 230 7.79 5.38 -6.87
C ALA A 230 9.15 4.67 -6.85
N VAL A 231 9.46 3.93 -5.79
CA VAL A 231 10.67 3.09 -5.76
C VAL A 231 10.57 1.96 -6.78
N LEU A 232 9.39 1.34 -6.92
CA LEU A 232 9.19 0.23 -7.84
C LEU A 232 9.13 0.66 -9.32
N PHE A 233 8.31 1.67 -9.64
CA PHE A 233 8.02 2.06 -11.02
C PHE A 233 8.85 3.26 -11.52
N GLY A 234 9.72 3.81 -10.68
CA GLY A 234 10.54 4.99 -10.99
C GLY A 234 9.75 6.30 -11.10
N ASN A 235 8.43 6.28 -10.93
CA ASN A 235 7.54 7.44 -11.11
C ASN A 235 6.56 7.59 -9.95
N GLN A 236 6.18 8.83 -9.64
CA GLN A 236 5.18 9.07 -8.60
C GLN A 236 3.81 8.50 -9.00
N PRO A 237 3.06 7.93 -8.05
CA PRO A 237 1.71 7.45 -8.29
C PRO A 237 0.82 8.62 -8.74
N LYS A 238 0.05 8.38 -9.79
CA LYS A 238 -0.83 9.36 -10.43
C LYS A 238 -2.25 9.16 -9.91
N LEU A 239 -2.79 10.17 -9.22
CA LEU A 239 -4.15 10.19 -8.69
C LEU A 239 -5.07 10.92 -9.69
N GLY A 240 -5.86 10.16 -10.44
CA GLY A 240 -6.83 10.68 -11.43
C GLY A 240 -6.20 11.19 -12.74
N LEU A 241 -7.05 11.63 -13.68
CA LEU A 241 -6.66 12.13 -15.01
C LEU A 241 -5.88 13.46 -14.98
N SER A 242 -5.92 14.18 -13.86
CA SER A 242 -5.19 15.46 -13.67
C SER A 242 -3.67 15.30 -13.57
N SER A 243 -3.18 14.06 -13.60
CA SER A 243 -1.76 13.74 -13.57
C SER A 243 -1.24 13.14 -14.87
N THR A 244 -2.04 13.15 -15.93
CA THR A 244 -1.63 12.70 -17.27
C THR A 244 -0.54 13.61 -17.83
N CYS A 245 0.39 13.07 -18.62
CA CYS A 245 1.40 13.87 -19.32
C CYS A 245 0.82 14.58 -20.56
N LEU A 246 -0.43 14.29 -20.90
CA LEU A 246 -1.15 14.90 -22.01
C LEU A 246 -1.74 16.23 -21.56
N HIS A 247 -1.55 17.26 -22.38
CA HIS A 247 -2.09 18.58 -22.11
C HIS A 247 -3.63 18.53 -22.08
N PRO A 248 -4.32 19.23 -21.17
CA PRO A 248 -5.79 19.16 -21.06
C PRO A 248 -6.55 19.50 -22.34
N SER A 249 -5.99 20.32 -23.25
CA SER A 249 -6.60 20.60 -24.55
C SER A 249 -6.69 19.37 -25.46
N ILE A 250 -5.69 18.49 -25.42
CA ILE A 250 -5.69 17.22 -26.16
C ILE A 250 -6.86 16.35 -25.71
N PHE A 251 -7.15 16.34 -24.40
CA PHE A 251 -8.24 15.54 -23.83
C PHE A 251 -9.64 16.02 -24.20
N ASN A 252 -9.82 17.34 -24.34
CA ASN A 252 -11.13 17.91 -24.61
C ASN A 252 -11.49 17.85 -26.10
N ASP A 253 -10.48 17.78 -26.97
CA ASP A 253 -10.64 17.83 -28.43
C ASP A 253 -10.63 16.43 -29.09
N ILE A 254 -10.33 15.37 -28.33
CA ILE A 254 -10.34 13.99 -28.82
C ILE A 254 -11.63 13.30 -28.36
N THR A 255 -12.47 12.95 -29.31
CA THR A 255 -13.64 12.10 -29.11
C THR A 255 -13.58 10.79 -29.92
N THR A 256 -12.72 10.72 -30.93
CA THR A 256 -12.58 9.57 -31.84
C THR A 256 -11.13 9.13 -32.04
N GLU A 257 -10.93 7.87 -32.45
CA GLU A 257 -9.60 7.30 -32.75
C GLU A 257 -8.93 8.00 -33.96
N GLU A 258 -9.73 8.53 -34.89
CA GLU A 258 -9.26 9.31 -36.05
C GLU A 258 -8.72 10.70 -35.65
N GLU A 259 -9.28 11.32 -34.61
CA GLU A 259 -8.78 12.58 -34.06
C GLU A 259 -7.46 12.36 -33.30
N LEU A 260 -7.33 11.23 -32.60
CA LEU A 260 -6.08 10.80 -31.96
C LEU A 260 -4.94 10.61 -32.96
N THR A 261 -5.22 9.97 -34.09
CA THR A 261 -4.19 9.69 -35.11
C THR A 261 -3.72 10.93 -35.85
N LYS A 262 -4.55 11.99 -35.92
CA LYS A 262 -4.19 13.30 -36.50
C LYS A 262 -3.33 14.18 -35.59
N MET A 263 -3.16 13.81 -34.32
CA MET A 263 -2.34 14.56 -33.34
C MET A 263 -0.88 14.07 -33.21
N ASN A 264 -0.51 12.99 -33.91
CA ASN A 264 0.88 12.55 -34.08
C ASN A 264 1.53 13.23 -35.29
#